data_AF-A0A967JW75-F1
#
_entry.id   AF-A0A967JW75-F1
#
_cell.length_a   1.000
_cell.length_b   1.000
_cell.length_c   1.000
_cell.angle_alpha   90.00
_cell.angle_beta   90.00
_cell.angle_gamma   90.00
#
_symmetry.space_group_name_H-M   'P 1'
#
loop_
_entity.id
_entity.type
_entity.pdbx_description
1 polymer ?
#
loop_
_entity_poly.entity_id
_entity_poly.type
_entity_poly.pdbx_seq_one_letter_code
_entity_poly.pdbx_strand_id
1 'polypeptide(L)' 'DEPALDGVSFTVEPGQVVALVGPSGAGKTTASYLLQRFYDPAAGRVLLDGHDLRDLSRSSVAHAVGAVMQ' A
#
# COMPACT_ATOMS: atom_id res chain seq x y z
N ASP A 1 12.25 17.82 5.58
CA ASP A 1 11.42 16.84 4.88
C ASP A 1 11.98 15.45 5.08
N GLU A 2 11.34 14.66 5.94
CA GLU A 2 11.71 13.26 6.19
C GLU A 2 10.61 12.36 5.60
N PRO A 3 10.96 11.35 4.78
CA PRO A 3 9.97 10.50 4.14
C PRO A 3 9.29 9.60 5.17
N ALA A 4 7.96 9.47 5.08
CA ALA A 4 7.18 8.61 5.98
C ALA A 4 7.46 7.10 5.79
N LEU A 5 8.01 6.70 4.63
CA LEU A 5 8.46 5.36 4.30
C LEU A 5 9.78 5.49 3.51
N ASP A 6 10.78 4.68 3.86
CA ASP A 6 12.08 4.67 3.19
C ASP A 6 12.48 3.24 2.85
N GLY A 7 12.72 2.95 1.56
CA GLY A 7 13.20 1.66 1.09
C GLY A 7 12.32 0.43 1.41
N VAL A 8 11.04 0.62 1.74
CA VAL A 8 10.16 -0.49 2.15
C VAL A 8 9.81 -1.40 0.97
N SER A 9 10.03 -2.71 1.12
CA SER A 9 9.70 -3.71 0.10
C SER A 9 9.25 -5.01 0.75
N PHE A 10 8.09 -5.51 0.31
CA PHE A 10 7.56 -6.82 0.68
C PHE A 10 6.57 -7.30 -0.39
N THR A 11 6.32 -8.60 -0.41
CA THR A 11 5.31 -9.24 -1.27
C THR A 11 4.33 -9.99 -0.38
N VAL A 12 3.04 -9.91 -0.71
CA VAL A 12 1.98 -10.70 -0.09
C VAL A 12 1.38 -11.60 -1.18
N GLU A 13 1.57 -12.90 -1.04
CA GLU A 13 1.06 -13.89 -1.97
C GLU A 13 -0.45 -14.11 -1.77
N PRO A 14 -1.19 -14.56 -2.80
CA PRO A 14 -2.59 -14.88 -2.69
C PRO A 14 -2.88 -15.85 -1.53
N GLY A 15 -3.86 -15.50 -0.69
CA GLY A 15 -4.24 -16.28 0.49
C GLY A 15 -3.38 -16.06 1.74
N GLN A 16 -2.32 -15.25 1.68
CA GLN A 16 -1.54 -14.90 2.86
C GLN A 16 -2.24 -13.82 3.70
N VAL A 17 -2.08 -13.95 5.02
CA VAL A 17 -2.45 -12.92 5.99
C VAL A 17 -1.15 -12.35 6.58
N VAL A 18 -0.97 -11.04 6.43
CA VAL A 18 0.23 -10.32 6.89
C VAL A 18 -0.20 -9.21 7.84
N ALA A 19 0.58 -9.01 8.91
CA ALA A 19 0.39 -7.93 9.86
C ALA A 19 1.56 -6.93 9.76
N LEU A 20 1.23 -5.66 9.59
CA LEU A 20 2.20 -4.57 9.68
C LEU A 20 2.21 -4.01 11.10
N VAL A 21 3.28 -4.30 11.85
CA VAL A 21 3.42 -3.94 13.27
C VAL A 21 4.59 -2.99 13.49
N GLY A 22 4.49 -2.12 14.50
CA GLY A 22 5.53 -1.16 14.82
C GLY A 22 5.01 0.02 15.66
N PRO A 23 5.92 0.83 16.24
CA PRO A 23 5.56 1.96 17.09
C PRO A 23 4.72 3.02 16.36
N SER A 24 4.06 3.90 17.11
CA SER A 24 3.38 5.05 16.51
C SER A 24 4.36 5.87 15.65
N GLY A 25 3.90 6.37 14.50
CA GLY A 25 4.75 7.09 13.55
C GLY A 25 5.59 6.23 12.60
N ALA A 26 5.65 4.90 12.75
CA ALA A 26 6.44 4.02 11.89
C ALA A 26 5.93 3.84 10.44
N GLY A 27 5.05 4.72 9.94
CA GLY A 27 4.57 4.68 8.55
C GLY A 27 3.48 3.64 8.23
N LYS A 28 2.95 2.91 9.23
CA LYS A 28 1.95 1.85 9.02
C LYS A 28 0.69 2.31 8.27
N THR A 29 0.11 3.43 8.71
CA THR A 29 -1.06 4.03 8.08
C THR A 29 -0.72 4.53 6.66
N THR A 30 0.47 5.10 6.48
CA THR A 30 0.96 5.54 5.16
C THR A 30 1.05 4.36 4.18
N ALA A 31 1.58 3.22 4.60
CA ALA A 31 1.64 2.01 3.77
C ALA A 31 0.23 1.54 3.35
N SER A 32 -0.73 1.53 4.30
CA SER A 32 -2.13 1.20 4.01
C SER A 32 -2.77 2.15 2.99
N TYR A 33 -2.47 3.45 3.06
CA TYR A 33 -2.99 4.43 2.11
C TYR A 33 -2.38 4.31 0.71
N LEU A 34 -1.11 3.90 0.60
CA LEU A 34 -0.49 3.60 -0.69
C LEU A 34 -1.11 2.36 -1.33
N LEU A 35 -1.40 1.30 -0.56
CA LEU A 35 -2.10 0.11 -1.04
C LEU A 35 -3.51 0.41 -1.57
N GLN A 36 -4.21 1.36 -0.94
CA GLN A 36 -5.53 1.84 -1.36
C GLN A 36 -5.45 2.92 -2.47
N ARG A 37 -4.24 3.29 -2.88
CA ARG A 37 -3.95 4.36 -3.84
C ARG A 37 -4.62 5.71 -3.49
N PHE A 38 -4.67 6.05 -2.21
CA PHE A 38 -5.00 7.41 -1.78
C PHE A 38 -3.87 8.39 -2.07
N TYR A 39 -2.62 7.89 -2.11
CA TYR A 39 -1.43 8.60 -2.56
C TYR A 39 -0.63 7.72 -3.52
N ASP A 40 0.17 8.35 -4.38
CA ASP A 40 1.19 7.65 -5.16
C ASP A 40 2.54 7.72 -4.43
N PRO A 41 3.39 6.69 -4.52
CA PRO A 41 4.70 6.71 -3.88
C PRO A 41 5.63 7.71 -4.58
N ALA A 42 6.43 8.46 -3.80
CA ALA A 42 7.42 9.39 -4.34
C ALA A 42 8.52 8.68 -5.15
N ALA A 43 8.85 7.44 -4.77
CA ALA A 43 9.80 6.57 -5.47
C ALA A 43 9.35 5.10 -5.37
N GLY A 44 9.75 4.29 -6.34
CA GLY A 44 9.35 2.88 -6.42
C GLY A 44 7.94 2.70 -6.99
N ARG A 45 7.27 1.61 -6.57
CA ARG A 45 5.95 1.21 -7.06
C ARG A 45 5.22 0.32 -6.06
N VAL A 46 3.90 0.36 -6.11
CA VAL A 46 3.01 -0.61 -5.45
C VAL A 46 2.33 -1.41 -6.55
N LEU A 47 2.36 -2.74 -6.42
CA LEU A 47 1.83 -3.64 -7.44
C LEU A 47 0.59 -4.36 -6.92
N LEU A 48 -0.42 -4.52 -7.78
CA LEU A 48 -1.56 -5.41 -7.59
C LEU A 48 -1.59 -6.37 -8.78
N ASP A 49 -1.49 -7.68 -8.50
CA ASP A 49 -1.39 -8.73 -9.53
C ASP A 49 -0.33 -8.41 -10.60
N GLY A 50 0.82 -7.89 -10.17
CA GLY A 50 1.94 -7.52 -11.05
C GLY A 50 1.77 -6.19 -11.80
N HIS A 51 0.62 -5.52 -11.72
CA HIS A 51 0.37 -4.23 -12.36
C HIS A 51 0.68 -3.09 -11.39
N ASP A 52 1.37 -2.04 -11.86
CA ASP A 52 1.55 -0.84 -11.04
C ASP A 52 0.17 -0.23 -10.76
N LEU A 53 -0.10 0.08 -9.50
CA LEU A 53 -1.35 0.72 -9.12
C LEU A 53 -1.61 1.98 -9.95
N ARG A 54 -0.56 2.70 -10.39
CA ARG A 54 -0.66 3.91 -11.20
C ARG A 54 -1.30 3.69 -12.58
N ASP A 55 -1.13 2.50 -13.14
CA ASP A 55 -1.64 2.13 -14.46
C ASP A 55 -3.11 1.67 -14.43
N LEU A 56 -3.65 1.42 -13.24
CA LEU A 56 -5.05 1.00 -13.05
C LEU A 56 -5.98 2.21 -12.95
N SER A 57 -7.29 2.00 -13.13
CA SER A 57 -8.27 3.03 -12.76
C SER A 57 -8.50 3.02 -11.24
N ARG A 58 -8.84 4.17 -10.64
CA ARG A 58 -9.20 4.23 -9.20
C ARG A 58 -10.38 3.32 -8.87
N SER A 59 -11.36 3.19 -9.77
CA SER A 59 -12.48 2.26 -9.62
C SER A 59 -12.02 0.80 -9.60
N SER A 60 -11.05 0.41 -10.43
CA SER A 60 -10.51 -0.95 -10.46
C SER A 60 -9.80 -1.28 -9.14
N VAL A 61 -8.98 -0.36 -8.64
CA VAL A 61 -8.29 -0.53 -7.35
C VAL A 61 -9.32 -0.65 -6.21
N ALA A 62 -10.30 0.24 -6.15
CA ALA A 62 -11.34 0.21 -5.12
C ALA A 62 -12.22 -1.04 -5.18
N HIS A 63 -12.40 -1.65 -6.37
CA HIS A 63 -13.15 -2.90 -6.51
C HIS A 63 -12.34 -4.11 -6.02
N ALA A 64 -11.01 -4.07 -6.15
CA ALA A 64 -10.12 -5.15 -5.73
C ALA A 64 -9.66 -5.05 -4.28
N VAL A 65 -9.60 -3.84 -3.71
CA VAL A 65 -9.06 -3.57 -2.37
C VAL A 65 -10.19 -3.11 -1.44
N GLY A 66 -10.55 -3.96 -0.49
CA GLY A 66 -11.46 -3.62 0.61
C GLY A 66 -10.71 -3.10 1.83
N ALA A 67 -11.27 -2.11 2.53
CA ALA A 67 -10.74 -1.61 3.79
C ALA A 67 -11.84 -1.58 4.86
N VAL A 68 -11.49 -2.00 6.06
CA VAL A 68 -12.32 -1.88 7.27
C VAL A 68 -11.54 -1.02 8.25
N MET A 69 -12.15 0.08 8.71
CA MET A 69 -11.55 1.01 9.65
C MET A 69 -12.34 1.02 10.95
N GLN A 70 -11.64 1.16 12.07
CA GLN A 70 -12.25 1.37 13.40
C GLN A 70 -12.44 2.85 13.69
#